data_AF-A0A7K3Z0S6-F1
#
_entry.id   AF-A0A7K3Z0S6-F1
#
_cell.length_a   1.000
_cell.length_b   1.000
_cell.length_c   1.000
_cell.angle_alpha   90.00
_cell.angle_beta   90.00
_cell.angle_gamma   90.00
#
_symmetry.space_group_name_H-M   'P 1'
#
loop_
_entity.id
_entity.type
_entity.pdbx_description
1 polymer ?
#
loop_
_entity_poly.entity_id
_entity_poly.type
_entity_poly.pdbx_seq_one_letter_code
_entity_poly.pdbx_strand_id
1 'polypeptide(L)'
;MDAGITIPLHGAILRPWSRDDINELARVANDPAIAATLRDGFPSPYTTADARRFIELATGPEPGLFLAIEIDGKVAGGIGIH
;
A
#
# COMPACT_ATOMS: atom_id res chain seq x y z
N MET A 1 -4.78 16.03 12.83
CA MET A 1 -5.80 15.07 12.39
C MET A 1 -5.92 15.28 10.91
N ASP A 2 -5.10 14.61 10.13
CA ASP A 2 -5.03 14.87 8.70
C ASP A 2 -6.29 14.31 8.06
N ALA A 3 -7.06 15.21 7.46
CA ALA A 3 -8.24 14.85 6.68
C ALA A 3 -7.77 13.90 5.57
N GLY A 4 -8.10 12.62 5.70
CA GLY A 4 -7.70 11.59 4.77
C GLY A 4 -8.09 11.96 3.34
N ILE A 5 -7.09 12.36 2.53
CA ILE A 5 -7.34 12.77 1.16
C ILE A 5 -7.80 11.56 0.35
N THR A 6 -8.97 11.69 -0.28
CA THR A 6 -9.49 10.70 -1.21
C THR A 6 -9.55 11.34 -2.59
N ILE A 7 -8.86 10.75 -3.56
CA ILE A 7 -8.71 11.29 -4.92
C ILE A 7 -9.38 10.31 -5.88
N PRO A 8 -10.52 10.68 -6.50
CA PRO A 8 -11.16 9.84 -7.49
C PRO A 8 -10.33 9.82 -8.78
N LEU A 9 -10.19 8.63 -9.37
CA LEU A 9 -9.59 8.40 -10.69
C LEU A 9 -10.60 7.66 -11.58
N HIS A 10 -10.32 7.57 -12.89
CA HIS A 10 -11.13 6.73 -13.75
C HIS A 10 -10.87 5.24 -13.44
N GLY A 11 -11.85 4.56 -12.84
CA GLY A 11 -11.76 3.15 -12.49
C GLY A 11 -10.97 2.83 -11.22
N ALA A 12 -10.57 3.84 -10.44
CA ALA A 12 -9.83 3.65 -9.20
C ALA A 12 -10.04 4.82 -8.23
N ILE A 13 -9.59 4.66 -7.00
CA ILE A 13 -9.56 5.72 -5.98
C ILE A 13 -8.20 5.68 -5.29
N LEU A 14 -7.57 6.84 -5.09
CA LEU A 14 -6.47 6.97 -4.13
C LEU A 14 -7.07 7.33 -2.77
N ARG A 15 -6.72 6.59 -1.74
CA ARG A 15 -7.22 6.83 -0.38
C ARG A 15 -6.15 6.54 0.66
N PRO A 16 -6.32 6.99 1.91
CA PRO A 16 -5.43 6.59 2.99
C PRO A 16 -5.38 5.06 3.11
N TRP A 17 -4.20 4.56 3.48
CA TRP A 17 -4.05 3.19 3.90
C TRP A 17 -4.90 2.90 5.15
N SER A 18 -5.49 1.71 5.20
CA SER A 18 -6.20 1.17 6.37
C SER A 18 -5.55 -0.12 6.84
N ARG A 19 -5.73 -0.46 8.12
CA ARG A 19 -5.36 -1.80 8.63
C ARG A 19 -6.12 -2.93 7.92
N ASP A 20 -7.28 -2.64 7.34
CA ASP A 20 -8.06 -3.62 6.57
C ASP A 20 -7.36 -4.03 5.26
N ASP A 21 -6.43 -3.21 4.76
CA ASP A 21 -5.66 -3.51 3.56
C ASP A 21 -4.59 -4.58 3.77
N ILE A 22 -4.23 -4.92 5.02
CA ILE A 22 -3.10 -5.81 5.35
C ILE A 22 -3.18 -7.14 4.60
N ASN A 23 -4.33 -7.80 4.62
CA ASN A 23 -4.47 -9.14 4.05
C ASN A 23 -4.43 -9.11 2.52
N GLU A 24 -5.12 -8.14 1.91
CA GLU A 24 -5.17 -8.02 0.47
C GLU A 24 -3.83 -7.51 -0.10
N LEU A 25 -3.17 -6.57 0.58
CA LEU A 25 -1.82 -6.13 0.27
C LEU A 25 -0.83 -7.30 0.29
N ALA A 26 -0.85 -8.12 1.35
CA ALA A 26 0.00 -9.30 1.43
C ALA A 26 -0.25 -10.26 0.25
N ARG A 27 -1.51 -10.42 -0.16
CA ARG A 27 -1.88 -11.26 -1.30
C ARG A 27 -1.36 -10.72 -2.63
N VAL A 28 -1.57 -9.43 -2.91
CA VAL A 28 -1.18 -8.82 -4.21
C VAL A 28 0.32 -8.53 -4.30
N ALA A 29 0.99 -8.24 -3.18
CA ALA A 29 2.42 -7.95 -3.15
C ALA A 29 3.29 -9.21 -3.17
N ASN A 30 2.74 -10.38 -2.84
CA ASN A 30 3.46 -11.67 -2.88
C ASN A 30 3.52 -12.29 -4.28
N ASP A 31 3.86 -11.47 -5.28
CA ASP A 31 4.15 -11.91 -6.64
C ASP A 31 5.66 -11.76 -6.90
N PRO A 32 6.39 -12.85 -7.22
CA PRO A 32 7.81 -12.76 -7.55
C PRO A 32 8.12 -11.79 -8.70
N ALA A 33 7.19 -11.59 -9.64
CA ALA A 33 7.36 -10.62 -10.73
C ALA A 33 7.34 -9.17 -10.23
N ILE A 34 6.59 -8.88 -9.16
CA ILE A 34 6.63 -7.57 -8.49
C ILE A 34 7.99 -7.38 -7.83
N ALA A 35 8.41 -8.35 -7.00
CA ALA A 35 9.67 -8.28 -6.27
C ALA A 35 10.88 -8.08 -7.22
N ALA A 36 10.87 -8.71 -8.39
CA ALA A 36 11.92 -8.60 -9.41
C ALA A 36 12.08 -7.18 -10.01
N THR A 37 11.11 -6.29 -9.80
CA THR A 37 11.12 -4.91 -10.32
C THR A 37 11.30 -3.84 -9.24
N LEU A 38 11.44 -4.26 -7.98
CA LEU A 38 11.58 -3.37 -6.83
C LEU A 38 13.01 -3.37 -6.29
N ARG A 39 13.28 -2.47 -5.34
CA ARG A 39 14.60 -2.36 -4.68
C ARG A 39 14.84 -3.57 -3.78
N ASP A 40 16.11 -3.86 -3.51
CA ASP A 40 16.58 -4.98 -2.67
C ASP A 40 15.95 -5.04 -1.27
N GLY A 41 15.42 -3.92 -0.75
CA GLY A 41 14.70 -3.88 0.51
C GLY A 41 13.28 -4.46 0.48
N PHE A 42 12.75 -4.83 -0.68
CA PHE A 42 11.42 -5.42 -0.79
C PHE A 42 11.43 -6.92 -0.42
N PRO A 43 10.61 -7.36 0.56
CA PRO A 43 10.56 -8.77 0.95
C PRO A 43 10.05 -9.69 -0.15
N SER A 44 10.67 -10.86 -0.30
CA SER A 44 10.20 -11.93 -1.19
C SER A 44 10.55 -13.30 -0.58
N PRO A 45 9.54 -14.14 -0.23
CA PRO A 45 8.11 -13.90 -0.35
C PRO A 45 7.63 -12.73 0.54
N TYR A 46 6.59 -12.03 0.09
CA TYR A 46 5.99 -10.92 0.83
C TYR A 46 4.90 -11.45 1.76
N THR A 47 5.04 -11.20 3.07
CA THR A 47 4.16 -11.79 4.09
C THR A 47 3.15 -10.80 4.66
N THR A 48 2.16 -11.31 5.40
CA THR A 48 1.24 -10.48 6.18
C THR A 48 1.96 -9.62 7.24
N ALA A 49 3.11 -10.07 7.75
CA ALA A 49 3.93 -9.28 8.67
C ALA A 49 4.59 -8.09 7.95
N ASP A 50 5.05 -8.29 6.71
CA ASP A 50 5.60 -7.22 5.86
C ASP A 50 4.53 -6.18 5.51
N ALA A 51 3.33 -6.64 5.12
CA ALA A 51 2.18 -5.78 4.84
C ALA A 51 1.81 -4.92 6.07
N ARG A 52 1.78 -5.53 7.26
CA ARG A 52 1.51 -4.83 8.53
C ARG A 52 2.57 -3.77 8.80
N ARG A 53 3.86 -4.12 8.68
CA ARG A 53 4.98 -3.20 8.88
C ARG A 53 4.90 -2.02 7.92
N PHE A 54 4.60 -2.28 6.65
CA PHE A 54 4.42 -1.24 5.65
C PHE A 54 3.25 -0.30 5.99
N ILE A 55 2.07 -0.85 6.34
CA ILE A 55 0.91 -0.03 6.67
C ILE A 55 1.15 0.81 7.93
N GLU A 56 1.85 0.27 8.94
CA GLU A 56 2.25 1.03 10.13
C GLU A 56 3.21 2.18 9.80
N LEU A 57 4.12 1.98 8.84
CA LEU A 57 4.99 3.05 8.33
C LEU A 57 4.18 4.10 7.55
N ALA A 58 3.36 3.64 6.60
CA ALA A 58 2.59 4.48 5.70
C ALA A 58 1.49 5.30 6.40
N THR A 59 1.04 4.86 7.58
CA THR A 59 0.08 5.56 8.45
C THR A 59 0.72 6.19 9.68
N GLY A 60 2.05 6.11 9.79
CA GLY A 60 2.83 6.66 10.89
C GLY A 60 3.07 8.17 10.77
N PRO A 61 3.80 8.76 11.73
CA PRO A 61 4.10 10.19 11.75
C PRO A 61 5.21 10.61 10.77
N GLU A 62 5.80 9.66 10.04
CA GLU A 62 6.90 9.93 9.11
C GLU A 62 6.43 10.87 7.99
N PRO A 63 7.26 11.85 7.58
CA PRO A 63 6.91 12.76 6.51
C PRO A 63 6.77 12.01 5.19
N GLY A 64 5.70 12.30 4.47
CA GLY A 64 5.42 11.72 3.17
C GLY A 64 3.92 11.60 2.93
N LEU A 65 3.54 11.44 1.67
CA LEU A 65 2.18 11.07 1.29
C LEU A 65 2.19 9.62 0.86
N PHE A 66 1.42 8.76 1.53
CA PHE A 66 1.24 7.36 1.15
C PHE A 66 -0.24 7.07 0.99
N LEU A 67 -0.63 6.65 -0.22
CA LEU A 67 -2.01 6.31 -0.54
C LEU A 67 -2.10 4.90 -1.10
N ALA A 68 -3.16 4.20 -0.70
CA ALA A 68 -3.58 2.97 -1.33
C ALA A 68 -4.25 3.30 -2.67
N ILE A 69 -3.92 2.53 -3.70
CA ILE A 69 -4.67 2.50 -4.96
C ILE A 69 -5.76 1.44 -4.78
N GLU A 70 -7.02 1.86 -4.74
CA GLU A 70 -8.17 0.98 -4.66
C GLU A 70 -8.82 0.79 -6.03
N ILE A 71 -9.14 -0.46 -6.37
CA ILE A 71 -9.96 -0.85 -7.52
C ILE A 71 -11.05 -1.81 -6.99
N ASP A 72 -12.32 -1.54 -7.28
CA ASP A 72 -13.46 -2.37 -6.86
C ASP A 72 -13.48 -2.72 -5.36
N GLY A 73 -13.16 -1.76 -4.49
CA GLY A 73 -13.16 -1.96 -3.03
C GLY A 73 -11.95 -2.72 -2.49
N LYS A 74 -10.94 -3.01 -3.32
CA LYS A 74 -9.74 -3.76 -2.92
C LYS A 74 -8.48 -3.00 -3.28
N VAL A 75 -7.46 -3.12 -2.43
CA VAL A 75 -6.16 -2.56 -2.72
C VAL A 75 -5.49 -3.29 -3.89
N ALA A 76 -5.03 -2.52 -4.86
CA ALA A 76 -4.26 -2.99 -6.01
C ALA A 76 -2.76 -2.65 -5.89
N GLY A 77 -2.40 -1.70 -5.02
CA GLY A 77 -1.02 -1.27 -4.82
C GLY A 77 -0.94 0.04 -4.04
N GLY A 78 0.22 0.67 -4.09
CA GLY A 78 0.51 1.92 -3.38
C GLY A 78 1.15 2.98 -4.26
N ILE A 79 0.90 4.23 -3.93
CA ILE A 79 1.64 5.38 -4.45
C ILE A 79 2.12 6.24 -3.28
N GLY A 80 3.32 6.81 -3.40
CA GLY A 80 3.76 7.77 -2.42
C GLY A 80 4.83 8.74 -2.87
N ILE A 81 4.99 9.79 -2.08
CA ILE A 81 5.99 10.84 -2.24
C ILE A 81 6.74 10.96 -0.92
N HIS A 82 8.07 10.82 -1.00
CA HIS A 82 9.02 10.94 0.11
C HIS A 82 9.78 12.26 0.02
#